data_AF-A0A7W6X0Z8-F1
#
_entry.id   AF-A0A7W6X0Z8-F1
#
_cell.length_a   1.000
_cell.length_b   1.000
_cell.length_c   1.000
_cell.angle_alpha   90.00
_cell.angle_beta   90.00
_cell.angle_gamma   90.00
#
_symmetry.space_group_name_H-M   'P 1'
#
loop_
_entity.id
_entity.type
_entity.pdbx_description
1 polymer ?
#
loop_
_entity_poly.entity_id
_entity_poly.type
_entity_poly.pdbx_seq_one_letter_code
_entity_poly.pdbx_strand_id
1 'polypeptide(L)'
;MIDASTFLRRALLADAVFSGVAALGFTFGASAFAALFNLPEVLLRETGLFLIAYAALVGWLASRASVAKALVLLVVIGNAAWTVGSIALLLSGAVSPNLAGALMVVAQAIATGVFAELQYVGLRKSASVVAA
;
A
#
# COMPACT_ATOMS: atom_id res chain seq x y z
N MET A 1 15.01 -17.00 6.30
CA MET A 1 14.79 -16.11 5.13
C MET A 1 13.98 -16.87 4.09
N ILE A 2 13.45 -16.21 3.06
CA ILE A 2 12.79 -16.86 1.93
C ILE A 2 13.44 -16.40 0.64
N ASP A 3 13.48 -17.28 -0.36
CA ASP A 3 13.81 -16.90 -1.72
C ASP A 3 12.52 -16.46 -2.42
N ALA A 4 12.45 -15.16 -2.65
CA ALA A 4 11.26 -14.51 -3.17
C ALA A 4 10.99 -14.96 -4.60
N SER A 5 9.84 -15.59 -4.81
CA SER A 5 9.41 -15.97 -6.16
C SER A 5 9.30 -14.73 -7.06
N THR A 6 9.50 -14.92 -8.37
CA THR A 6 9.31 -13.83 -9.35
C THR A 6 7.93 -13.19 -9.24
N PHE A 7 6.90 -13.98 -8.91
CA PHE A 7 5.55 -13.48 -8.68
C PHE A 7 5.47 -12.56 -7.45
N LEU A 8 6.06 -12.96 -6.32
CA LEU A 8 6.12 -12.12 -5.12
C LEU A 8 6.84 -10.79 -5.40
N ARG A 9 7.99 -10.84 -6.06
CA ARG A 9 8.78 -9.64 -6.38
C ARG A 9 8.02 -8.68 -7.29
N ARG A 10 7.28 -9.20 -8.27
CA ARG A 10 6.44 -8.38 -9.15
C ARG A 10 5.23 -7.78 -8.41
N ALA A 11 4.60 -8.53 -7.52
CA ALA A 11 3.51 -8.02 -6.68
C ALA A 11 3.98 -6.88 -5.75
N LEU A 12 5.15 -7.06 -5.11
CA LEU A 12 5.78 -6.01 -4.29
C LEU A 12 6.16 -4.79 -5.15
N LEU A 13 6.73 -5.01 -6.34
CA LEU A 13 7.08 -3.90 -7.23
C LEU A 13 5.85 -3.10 -7.69
N ALA A 14 4.77 -3.79 -8.06
CA ALA A 14 3.53 -3.15 -8.48
C ALA A 14 2.92 -2.30 -7.34
N ASP A 15 2.91 -2.83 -6.12
CA ASP A 15 2.51 -2.08 -4.92
C ASP A 15 3.41 -0.87 -4.69
N ALA A 16 4.74 -1.05 -4.71
CA ALA A 16 5.68 0.05 -4.51
C ALA A 16 5.49 1.19 -5.54
N VAL A 17 5.23 0.85 -6.81
CA VAL A 17 4.95 1.85 -7.85
C VAL A 17 3.63 2.55 -7.60
N PHE A 18 2.55 1.79 -7.33
CA PHE A 18 1.23 2.35 -7.05
C PHE A 18 1.28 3.31 -5.84
N SER A 19 1.84 2.82 -4.74
CA SER A 19 2.01 3.56 -3.50
C SER A 19 2.95 4.76 -3.69
N GLY A 20 4.01 4.63 -4.48
CA GLY A 20 4.93 5.73 -4.79
C GLY A 20 4.28 6.85 -5.62
N VAL A 21 3.45 6.51 -6.60
CA VAL A 21 2.68 7.51 -7.38
C VAL A 21 1.70 8.26 -6.46
N ALA A 22 0.96 7.54 -5.61
CA ALA A 22 0.07 8.15 -4.62
C ALA A 22 0.86 9.01 -3.62
N ALA A 23 2.02 8.56 -3.16
CA ALA A 23 2.89 9.27 -2.23
C ALA A 23 3.30 10.64 -2.79
N LEU A 24 3.81 10.67 -4.03
CA LEU A 24 4.19 11.92 -4.69
C LEU A 24 2.99 12.82 -4.92
N GLY A 25 1.87 12.26 -5.39
CA GLY A 25 0.62 12.98 -5.62
C GLY A 25 0.11 13.67 -4.36
N PHE A 26 -0.03 12.95 -3.25
CA PHE A 26 -0.54 13.55 -2.01
C PHE A 26 0.51 14.42 -1.32
N THR A 27 1.80 14.07 -1.36
CA THR A 27 2.83 14.87 -0.70
C THR A 27 2.98 16.24 -1.35
N PHE A 28 2.93 16.35 -2.67
CA PHE A 28 3.13 17.63 -3.36
C PHE A 28 1.83 18.31 -3.78
N GLY A 29 0.74 17.55 -3.92
CA GLY A 29 -0.56 18.03 -4.39
C GLY A 29 -1.68 18.01 -3.34
N ALA A 30 -1.39 17.85 -2.05
CA ALA A 30 -2.41 17.67 -1.00
C ALA A 30 -3.54 18.71 -1.07
N SER A 31 -3.22 20.00 -1.22
CA SER A 31 -4.22 21.08 -1.26
C SER A 31 -5.18 20.95 -2.46
N ALA A 32 -4.64 20.62 -3.64
CA ALA A 32 -5.44 20.40 -4.84
C ALA A 32 -6.35 19.17 -4.69
N PHE A 33 -5.81 18.06 -4.16
CA PHE A 33 -6.60 16.85 -3.91
C PHE A 33 -7.62 17.03 -2.78
N ALA A 34 -7.31 17.82 -1.76
CA ALA A 34 -8.22 18.16 -0.67
C ALA A 34 -9.46 18.88 -1.21
N ALA A 35 -9.26 19.89 -2.06
CA ALA A 35 -10.34 20.60 -2.74
C ALA A 35 -11.12 19.68 -3.69
N LEU A 36 -10.43 18.84 -4.47
CA LEU A 36 -11.05 17.96 -5.45
C LEU A 36 -11.93 16.88 -4.80
N PHE A 37 -11.47 16.29 -3.70
CA PHE A 37 -12.12 15.14 -3.05
C PHE A 37 -12.95 15.51 -1.82
N ASN A 38 -12.90 16.76 -1.39
CA ASN A 38 -13.47 17.23 -0.13
C ASN A 38 -12.93 16.43 1.08
N LEU A 39 -11.61 16.24 1.12
CA LEU A 39 -10.89 15.56 2.20
C LEU A 39 -9.97 16.53 2.94
N PRO A 40 -9.66 16.30 4.23
CA PRO A 40 -8.73 17.16 4.95
C PRO A 40 -7.34 17.16 4.31
N GLU A 41 -6.77 18.34 4.05
CA GLU A 41 -5.43 18.45 3.44
C GLU A 41 -4.36 17.77 4.29
N VAL A 42 -4.41 17.96 5.62
CA VAL A 42 -3.47 17.34 6.55
C VAL A 42 -3.51 15.82 6.43
N LEU A 43 -4.70 15.22 6.35
CA LEU A 43 -4.84 13.78 6.17
C LEU A 43 -4.14 13.30 4.89
N LEU A 44 -4.33 14.02 3.78
CA LEU A 44 -3.69 13.68 2.51
C LEU A 44 -2.16 13.86 2.58
N ARG A 45 -1.69 14.97 3.15
CA ARG A 45 -0.25 15.25 3.27
C ARG A 45 0.46 14.18 4.10
N GLU A 46 -0.07 13.87 5.28
CA GLU A 46 0.50 12.85 6.17
C GLU A 46 0.45 11.46 5.53
N THR A 47 -0.65 11.15 4.83
CA THR A 47 -0.75 9.92 4.02
C THR A 47 0.35 9.86 2.96
N GLY A 48 0.58 10.96 2.23
CA GLY A 48 1.63 11.04 1.23
C GLY A 48 3.02 10.77 1.82
N LEU A 49 3.35 11.43 2.93
CA LEU A 49 4.64 11.26 3.61
C LEU A 49 4.83 9.83 4.14
N PHE A 50 3.79 9.25 4.73
CA PHE A 50 3.81 7.84 5.15
C PHE A 50 4.06 6.91 3.96
N LEU A 51 3.37 7.15 2.83
CA LEU A 51 3.50 6.33 1.63
C LEU A 51 4.90 6.42 0.99
N ILE A 52 5.63 7.52 1.16
CA ILE A 52 7.04 7.60 0.73
C ILE A 52 7.87 6.54 1.46
N ALA A 53 7.77 6.49 2.79
CA ALA A 53 8.51 5.53 3.61
C ALA A 53 8.07 4.09 3.30
N TYR A 54 6.76 3.87 3.15
CA TYR A 54 6.19 2.58 2.79
C TYR A 54 6.67 2.10 1.40
N ALA A 55 6.53 2.93 0.36
CA ALA A 55 6.94 2.59 -1.00
C ALA A 55 8.46 2.33 -1.10
N ALA A 56 9.28 3.06 -0.34
CA ALA A 56 10.71 2.80 -0.25
C ALA A 56 11.01 1.42 0.35
N LEU A 57 10.35 1.06 1.45
CA LEU A 57 10.48 -0.26 2.07
C LEU A 57 10.05 -1.39 1.12
N VAL A 58 8.88 -1.26 0.52
CA VAL A 58 8.32 -2.30 -0.38
C VAL A 58 9.16 -2.41 -1.66
N GLY A 59 9.59 -1.29 -2.24
CA GLY A 59 10.47 -1.27 -3.40
C GLY A 59 11.83 -1.94 -3.12
N TRP A 60 12.40 -1.70 -1.94
CA TRP A 60 13.62 -2.37 -1.49
C TRP A 60 13.42 -3.88 -1.29
N LEU A 61 12.27 -4.32 -0.77
CA LEU A 61 11.94 -5.74 -0.69
C LEU A 61 11.82 -6.36 -2.09
N ALA A 62 11.17 -5.67 -3.03
CA ALA A 62 11.00 -6.13 -4.41
C ALA A 62 12.32 -6.30 -5.17
N SER A 63 13.35 -5.51 -4.82
CA SER A 63 14.65 -5.56 -5.48
C SER A 63 15.53 -6.74 -5.04
N ARG A 64 15.15 -7.48 -3.99
CA ARG A 64 15.96 -8.57 -3.42
C ARG A 64 15.48 -9.95 -3.82
N ALA A 65 16.44 -10.86 -4.04
CA ALA A 65 16.16 -12.28 -4.28
C ALA A 65 15.82 -13.02 -2.98
N SER A 66 16.49 -12.68 -1.87
CA SER A 66 16.23 -13.28 -0.56
C SER A 66 15.81 -12.23 0.45
N VAL A 67 14.70 -12.47 1.15
CA VAL A 67 14.07 -11.51 2.07
C VAL A 67 13.63 -12.18 3.37
N ALA A 68 13.46 -11.38 4.43
CA ALA A 68 12.88 -11.88 5.67
C ALA A 68 11.37 -12.08 5.49
N LYS A 69 10.89 -13.30 5.73
CA LYS A 69 9.45 -13.66 5.67
C LYS A 69 8.58 -12.69 6.49
N ALA A 70 9.08 -12.30 7.67
CA ALA A 70 8.39 -11.39 8.57
C ALA A 70 8.15 -10.00 7.93
N LEU A 71 9.11 -9.47 7.15
CA LEU A 71 8.95 -8.18 6.48
C LEU A 71 7.92 -8.26 5.36
N VAL A 72 7.89 -9.36 4.60
CA VAL A 72 6.84 -9.57 3.58
C VAL A 72 5.46 -9.69 4.23
N LEU A 73 5.35 -10.42 5.35
CA LEU A 73 4.10 -10.52 6.11
C LEU A 73 3.66 -9.16 6.67
N LEU A 74 4.61 -8.33 7.12
CA LEU A 74 4.30 -6.97 7.56
C LEU A 74 3.66 -6.16 6.43
N VAL A 75 4.17 -6.25 5.20
CA VAL A 75 3.60 -5.57 4.02
C VAL A 75 2.19 -6.10 3.73
N VAL A 76 2.01 -7.43 3.71
CA VAL A 76 0.69 -8.06 3.48
C VAL A 76 -0.34 -7.59 4.51
N ILE A 77 0.02 -7.66 5.80
CA ILE A 77 -0.87 -7.25 6.89
C ILE A 77 -1.10 -5.74 6.85
N GLY A 78 -0.07 -4.95 6.55
CA GLY A 78 -0.17 -3.50 6.41
C GLY A 78 -1.16 -3.10 5.32
N ASN A 79 -1.06 -3.71 4.13
CA ASN A 79 -2.02 -3.49 3.04
C ASN A 79 -3.44 -3.89 3.43
N ALA A 80 -3.63 -5.06 4.04
CA ALA A 80 -4.95 -5.49 4.50
C ALA A 80 -5.52 -4.54 5.57
N ALA A 81 -4.71 -4.10 6.52
CA ALA A 81 -5.09 -3.13 7.54
C ALA A 81 -5.43 -1.77 6.91
N TRP A 82 -4.68 -1.34 5.89
CA TRP A 82 -4.95 -0.11 5.15
C TRP A 82 -6.29 -0.15 4.42
N THR A 83 -6.60 -1.28 3.76
CA THR A 83 -7.91 -1.52 3.14
C THR A 83 -9.04 -1.38 4.14
N VAL A 84 -8.95 -2.08 5.28
CA VAL A 84 -9.98 -2.05 6.33
C VAL A 84 -10.08 -0.64 6.93
N GLY A 85 -8.95 0.00 7.23
CA GLY A 85 -8.89 1.36 7.77
C GLY A 85 -9.50 2.39 6.82
N SER A 86 -9.30 2.24 5.52
CA SER A 86 -9.89 3.13 4.49
C SER A 86 -11.41 3.01 4.43
N ILE A 87 -11.94 1.79 4.51
CA ILE A 87 -13.39 1.56 4.55
C ILE A 87 -13.96 2.09 5.88
N ALA A 88 -13.30 1.80 7.00
CA ALA A 88 -13.71 2.29 8.31
C ALA A 88 -13.70 3.83 8.38
N LEU A 89 -12.72 4.49 7.77
CA LEU A 89 -12.65 5.94 7.68
C LEU A 89 -13.90 6.52 7.01
N LEU A 90 -14.34 5.96 5.88
CA LEU A 90 -15.57 6.40 5.19
C LEU A 90 -16.83 6.17 6.03
N LEU A 91 -16.89 5.08 6.79
CA LEU A 91 -18.05 4.74 7.62
C LEU A 91 -18.07 5.48 8.97
N SER A 92 -16.92 6.02 9.41
CA SER A 92 -16.77 6.64 10.73
C SER A 92 -17.44 8.00 10.88
N GLY A 93 -17.72 8.70 9.77
CA GLY A 93 -18.16 10.10 9.78
C GLY A 93 -17.05 11.10 10.12
N ALA A 94 -15.80 10.66 10.33
CA ALA A 94 -14.66 11.55 10.60
C ALA A 94 -14.26 12.41 9.38
N VAL A 95 -14.67 11.99 8.17
CA VAL A 95 -14.48 12.71 6.92
C VAL A 95 -15.80 12.74 6.15
N SER A 96 -15.98 13.78 5.34
CA SER A 96 -17.17 13.95 4.48
C SER A 96 -16.78 14.16 3.01
N PRO A 97 -16.10 13.18 2.37
CA PRO A 97 -15.69 13.31 0.99
C PRO A 97 -16.90 13.49 0.06
N ASN A 98 -16.67 14.16 -1.07
CA ASN A 98 -17.65 14.16 -2.16
C ASN A 98 -17.62 12.80 -2.90
N LEU A 99 -18.47 12.62 -3.92
CA LEU A 99 -18.54 11.35 -4.66
C LEU A 99 -17.18 10.93 -5.24
N ALA A 100 -16.42 11.88 -5.81
CA ALA A 100 -15.09 11.59 -6.37
C ALA A 100 -14.10 11.15 -5.27
N GLY A 101 -14.14 11.79 -4.10
CA GLY A 101 -13.33 11.41 -2.95
C GLY A 101 -13.68 10.03 -2.40
N ALA A 102 -14.96 9.71 -2.29
CA ALA A 102 -15.41 8.38 -1.87
C ALA A 102 -14.95 7.29 -2.85
N LEU A 103 -15.12 7.52 -4.16
CA LEU A 103 -14.65 6.60 -5.20
C LEU A 103 -13.14 6.42 -5.17
N MET A 104 -12.39 7.50 -4.97
CA MET A 104 -10.93 7.44 -4.83
C MET A 104 -10.50 6.58 -3.63
N VAL A 105 -11.09 6.82 -2.45
CA VAL A 105 -10.77 6.08 -1.23
C VAL A 105 -11.15 4.59 -1.38
N VAL A 106 -12.30 4.29 -1.99
CA VAL A 106 -12.70 2.89 -2.27
C VAL A 106 -11.77 2.23 -3.28
N ALA A 107 -11.41 2.93 -4.37
CA ALA A 107 -10.54 2.40 -5.41
C ALA A 107 -9.15 2.02 -4.86
N GLN A 108 -8.53 2.90 -4.06
CA GLN A 108 -7.24 2.59 -3.45
C GLN A 108 -7.36 1.50 -2.35
N ALA A 109 -8.48 1.44 -1.62
CA ALA A 109 -8.73 0.37 -0.65
C ALA A 109 -8.80 -0.99 -1.34
N ILE A 110 -9.48 -1.08 -2.48
CA ILE A 110 -9.51 -2.31 -3.30
C ILE A 110 -8.11 -2.64 -3.81
N ALA A 111 -7.36 -1.66 -4.33
CA ALA A 111 -6.01 -1.90 -4.85
C ALA A 111 -5.07 -2.46 -3.76
N THR A 112 -5.06 -1.85 -2.57
CA THR A 112 -4.26 -2.35 -1.42
C THR A 112 -4.69 -3.75 -1.00
N GLY A 113 -5.99 -4.05 -1.00
CA GLY A 113 -6.49 -5.39 -0.69
C GLY A 113 -6.04 -6.44 -1.71
N VAL A 114 -6.07 -6.09 -3.00
CA VAL A 114 -5.54 -6.94 -4.09
C VAL A 114 -4.04 -7.13 -3.92
N PHE A 115 -3.27 -6.10 -3.58
CA PHE A 115 -1.84 -6.25 -3.31
C PHE A 115 -1.57 -7.18 -2.13
N ALA A 116 -2.32 -7.06 -1.02
CA ALA A 116 -2.20 -7.98 0.11
C ALA A 116 -2.41 -9.44 -0.32
N GLU A 117 -3.45 -9.71 -1.13
CA GLU A 117 -3.73 -11.06 -1.63
C GLU A 117 -2.60 -11.56 -2.55
N LEU A 118 -2.19 -10.77 -3.54
CA LEU A 118 -1.13 -11.14 -4.48
C LEU A 118 0.20 -11.40 -3.75
N GLN A 119 0.55 -10.55 -2.79
CA GLN A 119 1.75 -10.71 -1.96
C GLN A 119 1.66 -11.96 -1.09
N TYR A 120 0.50 -12.24 -0.49
CA TYR A 120 0.28 -13.46 0.29
C TYR A 120 0.39 -14.73 -0.57
N VAL A 121 -0.21 -14.73 -1.76
CA VAL A 121 -0.09 -15.83 -2.73
C VAL A 121 1.37 -16.00 -3.16
N GLY A 122 2.08 -14.92 -3.45
CA GLY A 122 3.50 -14.97 -3.81
C GLY A 122 4.41 -15.45 -2.69
N LEU A 123 4.07 -15.10 -1.46
CA LEU A 123 4.75 -15.58 -0.26
C LEU A 123 4.60 -17.09 -0.12
N ARG A 124 3.39 -17.63 -0.30
CA ARG A 124 3.14 -19.09 -0.26
C ARG A 124 3.85 -19.86 -1.38
N LYS A 125 4.13 -19.20 -2.50
CA LYS A 125 4.89 -19.75 -3.64
C LYS A 125 6.41 -19.56 -3.52
N SER A 126 6.90 -18.92 -2.46
CA SER A 126 8.32 -18.65 -2.26
C SER A 126 8.99 -19.81 -1.51
N ALA A 127 10.20 -20.18 -1.90
CA ALA A 127 10.92 -21.27 -1.26
C ALA A 127 11.44 -20.80 0.11
N SER A 128 11.33 -21.67 1.12
CA SER A 128 12.00 -21.42 2.39
C SER A 128 13.49 -21.67 2.20
N VAL A 129 14.33 -20.71 2.57
CA VAL A 129 15.77 -20.95 2.72
C VAL A 129 15.91 -21.76 4.00
N VAL A 130 15.66 -23.07 3.91
CA VAL A 130 16.09 -24.01 4.95
C VAL A 130 17.61 -23.93 4.92
N ALA A 131 18.21 -23.57 6.05
CA ALA A 131 19.65 -23.55 6.20
C ALA A 131 20.20 -24.91 5.73
N ALA A 132 20.97 -24.88 4.65
CA ALA A 132 21.87 -25.97 4.29
C ALA A 132 22.95 -26.11 5.37
#